data_AF-A0A259SME5-F1
#
_entry.id   AF-A0A259SME5-F1
#
_cell.length_a   1.000
_cell.length_b   1.000
_cell.length_c   1.000
_cell.angle_alpha   90.00
_cell.angle_beta   90.00
_cell.angle_gamma   90.00
#
_symmetry.space_group_name_H-M   'P 1'
#
loop_
_entity.id
_entity.type
_entity.pdbx_description
1 polymer ?
#
loop_
_entity_poly.entity_id
_entity_poly.type
_entity_poly.pdbx_seq_one_letter_code
_entity_poly.pdbx_strand_id
1 'polypeptide(L)'
;GIVAGVVCQLAVDLKFKLGFDDSLDVVGIHLIGGIVGTLYLGIFANSTGLIYSGSFAQLAAQAVAALSVLVYSFVLAFGIGFLIEKVIGFRVKDEDEIAGLDTVVHGEEGYVLIGARV
;
A
#
# COMPACT_ATOMS: atom_id res chain seq x y z
N GLY A 1 -7.32 -5.22 -15.88
CA GLY A 1 -8.54 -4.43 -15.67
C GLY A 1 -9.47 -5.12 -14.70
N ILE A 2 -10.42 -5.92 -15.20
CA ILE A 2 -11.48 -6.56 -14.39
C ILE A 2 -10.93 -7.35 -13.19
N VAL A 3 -9.98 -8.26 -13.42
CA VAL A 3 -9.38 -9.07 -12.34
C VAL A 3 -8.73 -8.18 -11.26
N ALA A 4 -7.91 -7.21 -11.67
CA ALA A 4 -7.26 -6.29 -10.74
C ALA A 4 -8.30 -5.47 -9.94
N GLY A 5 -9.33 -4.92 -10.60
CA GLY A 5 -10.37 -4.14 -9.91
C GLY A 5 -11.12 -4.96 -8.85
N VAL A 6 -11.55 -6.18 -9.20
CA VAL A 6 -12.26 -7.07 -8.26
C VAL A 6 -11.36 -7.47 -7.09
N VAL A 7 -10.13 -7.92 -7.37
CA VAL A 7 -9.23 -8.42 -6.33
C VAL A 7 -8.75 -7.28 -5.41
N CYS A 8 -8.46 -6.10 -5.95
CA CYS A 8 -8.11 -4.92 -5.16
C CYS A 8 -9.27 -4.46 -4.27
N GLN A 9 -10.52 -4.43 -4.77
CA GLN A 9 -11.67 -4.09 -3.94
C GLN A 9 -11.82 -5.05 -2.75
N LEU A 10 -11.71 -6.36 -3.00
CA LEU A 10 -11.78 -7.36 -1.94
C LEU A 10 -10.65 -7.21 -0.92
N ALA A 11 -9.46 -6.80 -1.37
CA ALA A 11 -8.32 -6.55 -0.49
C ALA A 11 -8.50 -5.28 0.36
N VAL A 12 -9.09 -4.22 -0.21
CA VAL A 12 -9.48 -3.02 0.54
C VAL A 12 -10.45 -3.39 1.65
N ASP A 13 -11.50 -4.16 1.34
CA ASP A 13 -12.50 -4.56 2.34
C ASP A 13 -11.92 -5.50 3.41
N LEU A 14 -10.85 -6.24 3.10
CA LEU A 14 -10.18 -7.13 4.04
C LEU A 14 -9.53 -6.37 5.20
N LYS A 15 -9.09 -5.12 5.01
CA LYS A 15 -8.44 -4.31 6.06
C LYS A 15 -9.36 -4.12 7.28
N PHE A 16 -10.65 -3.94 7.07
CA PHE A 16 -11.64 -3.77 8.14
C PHE A 16 -11.85 -5.06 8.95
N LYS A 17 -11.77 -6.22 8.29
CA LYS A 17 -11.86 -7.52 8.98
C LYS A 17 -10.60 -7.84 9.80
N LEU A 18 -9.45 -7.38 9.32
CA LEU A 18 -8.15 -7.59 9.98
C LEU A 18 -7.80 -6.50 11.00
N GLY A 19 -8.59 -5.42 11.06
CA GLY A 19 -8.36 -4.29 11.97
C GLY A 19 -7.18 -3.41 11.58
N PHE A 20 -6.84 -3.35 10.29
CA PHE A 20 -5.75 -2.51 9.78
C PHE A 20 -6.26 -1.12 9.38
N ASP A 21 -5.56 -0.08 9.82
CA ASP A 21 -5.70 1.30 9.36
C ASP A 21 -4.71 1.58 8.22
N ASP A 22 -5.01 1.04 7.04
CA ASP A 22 -4.39 1.48 5.79
C ASP A 22 -5.22 2.64 5.25
N SER A 23 -4.92 3.85 5.74
CA SER A 23 -5.83 4.99 5.68
C SER A 23 -6.25 5.37 4.25
N LEU A 24 -5.36 5.14 3.27
CA LEU A 24 -5.58 5.47 1.86
C LEU A 24 -5.55 4.24 0.94
N ASP A 25 -5.75 3.04 1.48
CA ASP A 25 -5.87 1.79 0.72
C ASP A 25 -4.62 1.42 -0.09
N VAL A 26 -3.43 1.82 0.36
CA VAL A 26 -2.18 1.63 -0.38
C VAL A 26 -1.86 0.14 -0.56
N VAL A 27 -2.08 -0.69 0.45
CA VAL A 27 -1.86 -2.13 0.39
C VAL A 27 -2.89 -2.77 -0.54
N GLY A 28 -4.18 -2.46 -0.35
CA GLY A 28 -5.27 -3.05 -1.13
C GLY A 28 -5.20 -2.72 -2.64
N ILE A 29 -4.83 -1.48 -2.97
CA ILE A 29 -4.74 -1.04 -4.37
C ILE A 29 -3.36 -1.35 -4.97
N HIS A 30 -2.27 -0.86 -4.36
CA HIS A 30 -0.95 -0.88 -4.99
C HIS A 30 -0.21 -2.20 -4.80
N LEU A 31 -0.18 -2.77 -3.59
CA LEU A 31 0.50 -4.06 -3.37
C LEU A 31 -0.24 -5.17 -4.13
N ILE A 32 -1.54 -5.32 -3.90
CA ILE A 32 -2.32 -6.39 -4.52
C ILE A 32 -2.45 -6.20 -6.03
N GLY A 33 -2.74 -4.98 -6.49
CA GLY A 33 -2.77 -4.67 -7.92
C GLY A 33 -1.44 -4.91 -8.61
N GLY A 34 -0.33 -4.56 -7.94
CA GLY A 34 1.03 -4.81 -8.41
C GLY A 34 1.34 -6.30 -8.55
N ILE A 35 1.01 -7.12 -7.55
CA ILE A 35 1.19 -8.58 -7.60
C ILE A 35 0.36 -9.19 -8.74
N VAL A 36 -0.93 -8.84 -8.81
CA VAL A 36 -1.83 -9.32 -9.87
C VAL A 36 -1.29 -8.96 -11.24
N GLY A 37 -0.89 -7.71 -11.47
CA GLY A 37 -0.34 -7.26 -12.74
C GLY A 37 0.98 -7.93 -13.12
N THR A 38 1.89 -8.07 -12.15
CA THR A 38 3.21 -8.72 -12.36
C THR A 38 3.04 -10.18 -12.75
N LEU A 39 2.21 -10.94 -12.02
CA LEU A 39 1.91 -12.34 -12.36
C LEU A 39 1.15 -12.47 -13.69
N TYR A 40 0.34 -11.46 -14.05
CA TYR A 40 -0.37 -11.44 -15.33
C TYR A 40 0.60 -11.48 -16.52
N LEU A 41 1.76 -10.82 -16.43
CA LEU A 41 2.82 -10.93 -17.44
C LEU A 41 3.35 -12.37 -17.56
N GLY A 42 3.45 -13.08 -16.44
CA GLY A 42 3.81 -14.49 -16.39
C GLY A 42 2.93 -15.38 -17.26
N ILE A 43 1.65 -15.03 -17.38
CA ILE A 43 0.64 -15.82 -18.09
C ILE A 43 0.46 -15.33 -19.54
N PHE A 44 0.40 -14.01 -19.73
CA PHE A 44 -0.09 -13.40 -20.98
C PHE A 44 0.96 -12.57 -21.74
N ALA A 45 2.22 -12.49 -21.28
CA ALA A 45 3.25 -11.79 -22.06
C ALA A 45 3.38 -12.42 -23.45
N ASN A 46 3.44 -11.56 -24.48
CA ASN A 46 3.58 -12.02 -25.86
C ASN A 46 4.85 -12.87 -26.02
N SER A 47 4.77 -13.99 -26.73
CA SER A 47 5.84 -14.97 -26.99
C SER A 47 6.41 -15.70 -25.77
N THR A 48 6.40 -15.12 -24.56
CA THR A 48 7.06 -15.71 -23.37
C THR A 48 6.10 -16.17 -22.28
N GLY A 49 4.91 -15.57 -22.18
CA GLY A 49 3.90 -15.93 -21.19
C GLY A 49 3.38 -17.35 -21.37
N LEU A 50 2.94 -17.98 -20.28
CA LEU A 50 2.54 -19.38 -20.22
C LEU A 50 1.59 -19.80 -21.36
N ILE A 51 0.60 -18.97 -21.71
CA ILE A 51 -0.39 -19.30 -22.74
C ILE A 51 0.21 -19.27 -24.16
N TYR A 52 1.25 -18.45 -24.38
CA TYR A 52 1.88 -18.31 -25.69
C TYR A 52 3.09 -19.23 -25.87
N SER A 53 3.85 -19.49 -24.80
CA SER A 53 5.08 -20.27 -24.85
C SER A 53 4.91 -21.72 -24.39
N GLY A 54 3.83 -22.03 -23.65
CA GLY A 54 3.66 -23.31 -22.94
C GLY A 54 4.63 -23.50 -21.77
N SER A 55 5.47 -22.50 -21.46
CA SER A 55 6.53 -22.57 -20.47
C SER A 55 6.19 -21.79 -19.22
N PHE A 56 6.49 -22.36 -18.06
CA PHE A 56 6.37 -21.69 -16.76
C PHE A 56 7.53 -20.72 -16.47
N ALA A 57 8.55 -20.65 -17.32
CA ALA A 57 9.75 -19.85 -17.06
C ALA A 57 9.43 -18.38 -16.79
N GLN A 58 8.56 -17.76 -17.61
CA GLN A 58 8.16 -16.37 -17.42
C GLN A 58 7.33 -16.19 -16.16
N LEU A 59 6.38 -17.09 -15.88
CA LEU A 59 5.56 -17.03 -14.67
C LEU A 59 6.40 -17.18 -13.39
N ALA A 60 7.35 -18.11 -13.39
CA ALA A 60 8.28 -18.29 -12.28
C ALA A 60 9.16 -17.05 -12.07
N ALA A 61 9.69 -16.46 -13.16
CA ALA A 61 10.47 -15.24 -13.08
C ALA A 61 9.67 -14.06 -12.48
N GLN A 62 8.42 -13.87 -12.92
CA GLN A 62 7.54 -12.82 -12.37
C GLN A 62 7.14 -13.08 -10.91
N ALA A 63 6.92 -14.34 -10.53
CA ALA A 63 6.63 -14.69 -9.15
C ALA A 63 7.81 -14.42 -8.21
N VAL A 64 9.03 -14.79 -8.64
CA VAL A 64 10.26 -14.47 -7.91
C VAL A 64 10.42 -12.96 -7.79
N ALA A 65 10.27 -12.21 -8.89
CA ALA A 65 10.39 -10.75 -8.87
C ALA A 65 9.39 -10.09 -7.90
N ALA A 66 8.11 -10.49 -7.97
CA ALA A 66 7.06 -9.96 -7.08
C ALA A 66 7.36 -10.27 -5.60
N LEU A 67 7.75 -11.51 -5.29
CA LEU A 67 8.09 -11.92 -3.93
C LEU A 67 9.35 -11.19 -3.41
N SER A 68 10.38 -11.06 -4.24
CA SER A 68 11.60 -10.34 -3.88
C SER A 68 11.30 -8.88 -3.53
N VAL A 69 10.52 -8.17 -4.34
CA VAL A 69 10.14 -6.78 -4.06
C VAL A 69 9.26 -6.68 -2.82
N LEU A 70 8.30 -7.59 -2.64
CA LEU A 70 7.45 -7.64 -1.44
C LEU A 70 8.29 -7.78 -0.17
N VAL A 71 9.16 -8.79 -0.13
CA VAL A 71 10.01 -9.05 1.05
C VAL A 71 10.96 -7.89 1.30
N TYR A 72 11.66 -7.43 0.25
CA TYR A 72 12.62 -6.33 0.38
C TYR A 72 11.95 -5.06 0.89
N SER A 73 10.85 -4.63 0.27
CA SER A 73 10.15 -3.40 0.65
C SER A 73 9.56 -3.49 2.05
N PHE A 74 8.90 -4.59 2.41
CA PHE A 74 8.34 -4.78 3.75
C PHE A 74 9.43 -4.76 4.83
N VAL A 75 10.49 -5.57 4.67
CA VAL A 75 11.55 -5.68 5.68
C VAL A 75 12.25 -4.35 5.88
N LEU A 76 12.60 -3.66 4.79
CA LEU A 76 13.31 -2.39 4.88
C LEU A 76 12.42 -1.27 5.43
N ALA A 77 11.18 -1.15 4.95
CA ALA A 77 10.25 -0.12 5.44
C ALA A 77 9.90 -0.35 6.93
N PHE A 78 9.65 -1.59 7.33
CA PHE A 78 9.42 -1.94 8.73
C PHE A 78 10.65 -1.62 9.59
N GLY A 79 11.85 -2.01 9.15
CA GLY A 79 13.09 -1.74 9.88
C GLY A 79 13.35 -0.25 10.07
N ILE A 80 13.16 0.55 9.01
CA ILE A 80 13.32 2.01 9.06
C ILE A 80 12.26 2.63 9.98
N GLY A 81 10.98 2.29 9.80
CA GLY A 81 9.89 2.84 10.62
C GLY A 81 10.05 2.49 12.09
N PHE A 82 10.45 1.25 12.39
CA PHE A 82 10.75 0.81 13.75
C PHE A 82 11.93 1.59 14.35
N LEU A 83 12.99 1.82 13.58
CA LEU A 83 14.14 2.60 14.06
C LEU A 83 13.75 4.06 14.35
N ILE A 84 12.98 4.69 13.46
CA ILE A 84 12.46 6.06 13.67
C ILE A 84 11.63 6.12 14.95
N GLU A 85 10.69 5.17 15.11
CA GLU A 85 9.85 5.07 16.30
C GLU A 85 10.67 4.95 17.59
N LYS A 86 11.76 4.17 17.58
CA LYS A 86 12.61 3.98 18.77
C LYS A 86 13.55 5.14 19.08
N VAL A 87 13.94 5.92 18.08
CA VAL A 87 14.94 6.98 18.27
C VAL A 87 14.29 8.35 18.50
N ILE A 88 13.25 8.68 17.74
CA ILE A 88 12.60 10.00 17.79
C ILE A 88 11.08 9.95 17.99
N GLY A 89 10.45 8.79 17.82
CA GLY A 89 8.99 8.65 17.76
C GLY A 89 8.47 8.97 16.36
N PHE A 90 7.69 8.05 15.77
CA PHE A 90 7.21 8.19 14.39
C PHE A 90 5.80 8.80 14.34
N ARG A 91 4.91 8.39 15.25
CA ARG A 91 3.55 8.97 15.33
C ARG A 91 3.55 10.24 16.19
N VAL A 92 2.67 11.18 15.85
CA VAL A 92 2.36 12.32 16.73
C VAL A 92 1.67 11.85 18.02
N LYS A 93 1.59 12.72 19.01
CA LYS A 93 0.88 12.40 20.26
C LYS A 93 -0.63 12.36 20.02
N ASP A 94 -1.34 11.56 20.81
CA ASP A 94 -2.80 11.43 20.72
C ASP A 94 -3.52 12.79 20.86
N GLU A 95 -3.05 13.66 21.77
CA GLU A 95 -3.59 15.01 21.97
C GLU A 95 -3.43 15.88 20.71
N ASP A 96 -2.27 15.77 20.04
CA ASP A 96 -1.96 16.51 18.82
C ASP A 96 -2.76 15.97 17.62
N GLU A 97 -2.97 14.66 17.57
CA GLU A 97 -3.80 14.00 16.55
C GLU A 97 -5.27 14.43 16.67
N ILE A 98 -5.80 14.52 17.90
CA ILE A 98 -7.17 14.99 18.18
C ILE A 98 -7.34 16.47 17.86
N ALA A 99 -6.33 17.29 18.18
CA ALA A 99 -6.36 18.73 17.91
C ALA A 99 -6.25 19.06 16.41
N GLY A 100 -5.64 18.17 15.63
CA GLY A 100 -5.44 18.34 14.19
C GLY A 100 -4.00 18.76 13.84
N LEU A 101 -3.41 18.03 12.89
CA LEU A 101 -2.03 18.22 12.45
C LEU A 101 -1.78 19.57 11.78
N ASP A 102 -2.79 20.13 11.10
CA ASP A 102 -2.69 21.44 10.45
C ASP A 102 -2.37 22.52 11.49
N THR A 103 -3.15 22.57 12.57
CA THR A 103 -2.98 23.58 13.63
C THR A 103 -1.72 23.31 14.46
N VAL A 104 -1.49 22.06 14.88
CA VAL A 104 -0.41 21.73 15.83
C VAL A 104 0.98 21.74 15.18
N VAL A 105 1.11 21.21 13.96
CA VAL A 105 2.42 21.07 13.30
C VAL A 105 2.69 22.23 12.35
N HIS A 106 1.66 22.79 11.71
CA HIS A 106 1.83 23.81 10.68
C HIS A 106 1.37 25.22 11.13
N GLY A 107 0.61 25.32 12.21
CA GLY A 107 0.09 26.62 12.69
C GLY A 107 -0.97 27.22 11.76
N GLU A 108 -1.59 26.38 10.93
CA GLU A 108 -2.54 26.78 9.89
C GLU A 108 -3.87 26.03 10.05
N GLU A 109 -4.92 26.55 9.42
CA GLU A 109 -6.23 25.90 9.35
C GLU A 109 -6.49 25.56 7.88
N GLY A 110 -6.83 24.30 7.59
CA GLY A 110 -7.14 23.88 6.21
C GLY A 110 -8.25 24.71 5.56
N TYR A 111 -9.24 25.16 6.35
CA TYR A 111 -10.30 26.07 5.90
C TYR A 111 -10.74 27.03 7.02
N VAL A 112 -10.81 28.33 6.71
CA VAL A 112 -11.40 29.34 7.61
C VAL A 112 -12.84 29.61 7.17
N LEU A 113 -13.77 28.85 7.73
CA LEU A 113 -15.20 29.02 7.43
C LEU A 113 -15.75 30.25 8.19
N ILE A 114 -16.37 31.17 7.45
CA ILE A 114 -17.01 32.37 8.03
C ILE A 114 -18.10 31.91 9.01
N GLY A 115 -17.92 32.22 10.31
CA GLY A 115 -18.89 31.92 11.38
C GLY A 115 -18.46 30.82 12.37
N ALA A 116 -17.34 30.13 12.15
CA ALA A 116 -16.87 29.06 13.05
C ALA A 116 -16.12 29.56 14.30
N ARG A 117 -15.97 30.88 14.48
CA ARG A 117 -15.43 31.46 15.72
C ARG A 117 -16.56 31.66 16.72
N VAL A 118 -16.68 30.74 17.68
CA VAL A 118 -17.35 30.97 18.97
C VAL A 118 -16.32 30.76 20.07
#